data_AF-A0A6B2JJ50-F1
#
_entry.id   AF-A0A6B2JJ50-F1
#
_cell.length_a   1.000
_cell.length_b   1.000
_cell.length_c   1.000
_cell.angle_alpha   90.00
_cell.angle_beta   90.00
_cell.angle_gamma   90.00
#
_symmetry.space_group_name_H-M   'P 1'
#
loop_
_entity.id
_entity.type
_entity.pdbx_description
1 polymer ?
#
loop_
_entity_poly.entity_id
_entity_poly.type
_entity_poly.pdbx_seq_one_letter_code
_entity_poly.pdbx_strand_id
1 'polypeptide(L)'
;MYIGLDISGSNISAGIFDEQKNLIKTAKVKSKGKSDADVILAQIFKVINKLLDSSNKNKIKAIGIGGGLVLNGKLYTGNSGLAAELGHTIIKQGSAYCLGCGSQGCLEAYAGKVGIEKKIENLAKKNINSNLIDFVMENGGKLKSSHIKKALDDQDEIAMDILSEAMEYLGTGLGSALNMINPSMVILGGGVMEAIGERYLAQIKRAAMKN
;
A
#
# COMPACT_ATOMS: atom_id res chain seq x y z
N MET A 1 -4.79 -16.82 11.09
CA MET A 1 -4.39 -16.65 9.67
C MET A 1 -4.96 -15.34 9.15
N TYR A 2 -4.25 -14.65 8.27
CA TYR A 2 -4.65 -13.37 7.69
C TYR A 2 -4.80 -13.50 6.18
N ILE A 3 -5.67 -12.71 5.54
CA ILE A 3 -5.64 -12.56 4.08
C ILE A 3 -5.16 -11.14 3.74
N GLY A 4 -4.03 -11.02 3.07
CA GLY A 4 -3.71 -9.80 2.35
C GLY A 4 -4.44 -9.83 1.02
N LEU A 5 -5.09 -8.76 0.61
CA LEU A 5 -5.64 -8.58 -0.71
C LEU A 5 -4.94 -7.36 -1.35
N ASP A 6 -4.79 -7.36 -2.66
CA ASP A 6 -4.25 -6.25 -3.44
C ASP A 6 -5.16 -6.05 -4.66
N ILE A 7 -5.98 -5.01 -4.64
CA ILE A 7 -6.77 -4.58 -5.79
C ILE A 7 -5.94 -3.55 -6.53
N SER A 8 -5.23 -4.00 -7.54
CA SER A 8 -4.61 -3.15 -8.54
C SER A 8 -5.54 -3.02 -9.74
N GLY A 9 -5.45 -1.92 -10.50
CA GLY A 9 -6.30 -1.69 -11.68
C GLY A 9 -6.24 -2.79 -12.76
N SER A 10 -5.23 -3.66 -12.74
CA SER A 10 -5.06 -4.77 -13.69
C SER A 10 -5.43 -6.13 -13.09
N ASN A 11 -5.23 -6.35 -11.80
CA ASN A 11 -5.46 -7.63 -11.12
C ASN A 11 -5.92 -7.44 -9.67
N ILE A 12 -6.81 -8.34 -9.22
CA ILE A 12 -7.12 -8.53 -7.81
C ILE A 12 -6.33 -9.75 -7.34
N SER A 13 -5.44 -9.53 -6.39
CA SER A 13 -4.54 -10.52 -5.83
C SER A 13 -4.84 -10.74 -4.37
N ALA A 14 -4.53 -11.91 -3.83
CA ALA A 14 -4.63 -12.19 -2.41
C ALA A 14 -3.55 -13.17 -1.94
N GLY A 15 -3.22 -13.12 -0.67
CA GLY A 15 -2.34 -14.05 0.02
C GLY A 15 -2.91 -14.44 1.39
N ILE A 16 -2.86 -15.71 1.76
CA ILE A 16 -3.06 -16.19 3.13
C ILE A 16 -1.72 -16.14 3.86
N PHE A 17 -1.74 -15.67 5.09
CA PHE A 17 -0.59 -15.63 6.00
C PHE A 17 -0.90 -16.37 7.30
N ASP A 18 0.09 -17.05 7.89
CA ASP A 18 -0.03 -17.65 9.22
C ASP A 18 -0.03 -16.59 10.33
N GLU A 19 0.00 -17.01 11.60
CA GLU A 19 0.01 -16.07 12.74
C GLU A 19 1.36 -15.35 12.90
N GLN A 20 2.43 -15.96 12.40
CA GLN A 20 3.78 -15.41 12.33
C GLN A 20 3.99 -14.53 11.09
N LYS A 21 2.94 -14.33 10.26
CA LYS A 21 2.94 -13.56 9.02
C LYS A 21 3.72 -14.19 7.86
N ASN A 22 4.01 -15.49 7.91
CA ASN A 22 4.56 -16.20 6.76
C ASN A 22 3.48 -16.41 5.71
N LEU A 23 3.83 -16.21 4.45
CA LEU A 23 2.92 -16.43 3.33
C LEU A 23 2.67 -17.93 3.12
N ILE A 24 1.42 -18.35 3.23
CA ILE A 24 0.98 -19.75 3.03
C ILE A 24 0.58 -19.99 1.57
N LYS A 25 -0.25 -19.11 1.00
CA LYS A 25 -0.89 -19.35 -0.31
C LYS A 25 -1.30 -18.05 -0.97
N THR A 26 -1.18 -17.93 -2.29
CA THR A 26 -1.65 -16.75 -3.04
C THR A 26 -2.67 -17.12 -4.12
N ALA A 27 -3.55 -16.18 -4.46
CA ALA A 27 -4.47 -16.29 -5.59
C ALA A 27 -4.56 -14.95 -6.34
N LYS A 28 -4.83 -15.00 -7.65
CA LYS A 28 -5.06 -13.82 -8.49
C LYS A 28 -6.24 -14.04 -9.42
N VAL A 29 -6.94 -12.95 -9.74
CA VAL A 29 -7.84 -12.85 -10.89
C VAL A 29 -7.59 -11.54 -11.63
N LYS A 30 -7.82 -11.57 -12.94
CA LYS A 30 -7.75 -10.37 -13.78
C LYS A 30 -8.88 -9.42 -13.40
N SER A 31 -8.56 -8.17 -13.11
CA SER A 31 -9.56 -7.15 -12.77
C SER A 31 -10.33 -6.77 -14.03
N LYS A 32 -11.66 -6.66 -13.93
CA LYS A 32 -12.49 -6.12 -15.02
C LYS A 32 -12.66 -4.62 -14.80
N GLY A 33 -11.56 -3.83 -14.85
CA GLY A 33 -11.59 -2.39 -14.55
C GLY A 33 -12.73 -1.62 -15.26
N LYS A 34 -13.18 -0.51 -14.67
CA LYS A 34 -14.43 0.24 -15.01
C LYS A 34 -15.67 -0.68 -15.06
N SER A 35 -15.89 -1.45 -14.01
CA SER A 35 -17.12 -2.22 -13.81
C SER A 35 -17.85 -1.76 -12.55
N ASP A 36 -19.13 -2.14 -12.45
CA ASP A 36 -19.97 -1.93 -11.27
C ASP A 36 -19.32 -2.51 -9.99
N ALA A 37 -19.61 -1.89 -8.84
CA ALA A 37 -19.11 -2.30 -7.53
C ALA A 37 -19.42 -3.78 -7.24
N ASP A 38 -20.60 -4.26 -7.64
CA ASP A 38 -21.01 -5.66 -7.47
C ASP A 38 -20.11 -6.64 -8.26
N VAL A 39 -19.63 -6.21 -9.43
CA VAL A 39 -18.72 -7.01 -10.25
C VAL A 39 -17.35 -7.11 -9.59
N ILE A 40 -16.85 -6.00 -9.02
CA ILE A 40 -15.58 -5.97 -8.29
C ILE A 40 -15.68 -6.83 -7.03
N LEU A 41 -16.77 -6.72 -6.27
CA LEU A 41 -17.07 -7.57 -5.11
C LEU A 41 -17.05 -9.05 -5.46
N ALA A 42 -17.73 -9.46 -6.54
CA ALA A 42 -17.73 -10.84 -7.00
C ALA A 42 -16.32 -11.35 -7.34
N GLN A 43 -15.45 -10.50 -7.89
CA GLN A 43 -14.06 -10.84 -8.19
C GLN A 43 -13.20 -10.99 -6.94
N ILE A 44 -13.40 -10.12 -5.94
CA ILE A 44 -12.77 -10.24 -4.61
C ILE A 44 -13.18 -11.56 -3.96
N PHE A 45 -14.48 -11.86 -3.90
CA PHE A 45 -14.98 -13.13 -3.36
C PHE A 45 -14.40 -14.33 -4.10
N LYS A 46 -14.29 -14.26 -5.42
CA LYS A 46 -13.69 -15.32 -6.23
C LYS A 46 -12.22 -15.56 -5.88
N VAL A 47 -11.44 -14.51 -5.64
CA VAL A 47 -10.04 -14.62 -5.22
C VAL A 47 -9.93 -15.18 -3.81
N ILE A 48 -10.73 -14.68 -2.88
CA ILE A 48 -10.75 -15.17 -1.49
C ILE A 48 -11.15 -16.64 -1.46
N ASN A 49 -12.20 -17.06 -2.19
CA ASN A 49 -12.65 -18.45 -2.23
C ASN A 49 -11.62 -19.41 -2.84
N LYS A 50 -10.73 -18.94 -3.73
CA LYS A 50 -9.59 -19.75 -4.22
C LYS A 50 -8.53 -20.00 -3.15
N LEU A 51 -8.50 -19.16 -2.12
CA LEU A 51 -7.59 -19.29 -0.99
C LEU A 51 -8.21 -20.07 0.16
N LEU A 52 -9.52 -19.97 0.34
CA LEU A 52 -10.26 -20.60 1.41
C LEU A 52 -10.57 -22.07 1.11
N ASP A 53 -9.95 -22.95 1.89
CA ASP A 53 -10.32 -24.36 1.97
C ASP A 53 -11.07 -24.60 3.31
N SER A 54 -11.81 -25.70 3.45
CA SER A 54 -12.65 -25.99 4.65
C SER A 54 -11.86 -25.97 5.98
N SER A 55 -10.56 -26.27 5.94
CA SER A 55 -9.64 -26.22 7.10
C SER A 55 -9.23 -24.80 7.53
N ASN A 56 -9.36 -23.81 6.65
CA ASN A 56 -8.79 -22.47 6.80
C ASN A 56 -9.89 -21.42 7.03
N LYS A 57 -11.11 -21.72 6.56
CA LYS A 57 -12.27 -20.82 6.56
C LYS A 57 -12.61 -20.24 7.95
N ASN A 58 -12.44 -21.06 9.00
CA ASN A 58 -12.73 -20.66 10.39
C ASN A 58 -11.52 -20.06 11.13
N LYS A 59 -10.34 -19.95 10.47
CA LYS A 59 -9.08 -19.48 11.09
C LYS A 59 -8.65 -18.09 10.60
N ILE A 60 -9.48 -17.44 9.80
CA ILE A 60 -9.20 -16.16 9.15
C ILE A 60 -9.58 -15.02 10.08
N LYS A 61 -8.60 -14.21 10.46
CA LYS A 61 -8.73 -13.14 11.46
C LYS A 61 -8.91 -11.75 10.83
N ALA A 62 -8.44 -11.50 9.60
CA ALA A 62 -8.59 -10.21 8.91
C ALA A 62 -8.35 -10.30 7.38
N ILE A 63 -8.84 -9.31 6.61
CA ILE A 63 -8.62 -9.14 5.15
C ILE A 63 -8.34 -7.65 4.82
N GLY A 64 -7.38 -7.27 3.96
CA GLY A 64 -7.17 -5.84 3.58
C GLY A 64 -6.54 -5.57 2.21
N ILE A 65 -6.93 -4.45 1.56
CA ILE A 65 -6.42 -3.80 0.32
C ILE A 65 -6.23 -2.31 0.62
N GLY A 66 -5.77 -1.46 -0.33
CA GLY A 66 -6.00 0.00 -0.34
C GLY A 66 -7.24 0.38 0.48
N GLY A 67 -7.02 1.27 1.45
CA GLY A 67 -7.38 0.99 2.85
C GLY A 67 -8.69 0.24 3.03
N GLY A 68 -8.60 -1.00 3.49
CA GLY A 68 -9.75 -1.82 3.88
C GLY A 68 -9.91 -1.81 5.38
N LEU A 69 -11.12 -1.54 5.86
CA LEU A 69 -11.46 -1.66 7.28
C LEU A 69 -12.31 -2.91 7.49
N VAL A 70 -11.86 -3.82 8.37
CA VAL A 70 -12.64 -4.98 8.79
C VAL A 70 -13.05 -4.79 10.25
N LEU A 71 -14.36 -4.73 10.50
CA LEU A 71 -14.94 -4.63 11.83
C LEU A 71 -15.79 -5.88 12.08
N ASN A 72 -15.59 -6.54 13.22
CA ASN A 72 -16.34 -7.75 13.61
C ASN A 72 -16.33 -8.83 12.52
N GLY A 73 -15.19 -9.02 11.86
CA GLY A 73 -15.01 -10.01 10.79
C GLY A 73 -15.71 -9.67 9.47
N LYS A 74 -16.31 -8.48 9.33
CA LYS A 74 -16.97 -8.01 8.11
C LYS A 74 -16.23 -6.81 7.54
N LEU A 75 -16.13 -6.75 6.21
CA LEU A 75 -15.63 -5.57 5.51
C LEU A 75 -16.60 -4.41 5.77
N TYR A 76 -16.07 -3.31 6.29
CA TYR A 76 -16.80 -2.08 6.48
C TYR A 76 -16.59 -1.17 5.27
N THR A 77 -17.67 -0.96 4.52
CA THR A 77 -17.65 -0.19 3.27
C THR A 77 -18.17 1.25 3.45
N GLY A 78 -18.79 1.55 4.59
CA GLY A 78 -19.50 2.82 4.81
C GLY A 78 -20.74 2.98 3.94
N ASN A 79 -21.40 4.14 4.04
CA ASN A 79 -22.68 4.41 3.38
C ASN A 79 -22.59 4.38 1.83
N SER A 80 -21.49 4.88 1.26
CA SER A 80 -21.30 5.01 -0.18
C SER A 80 -20.24 4.08 -0.76
N GLY A 81 -19.75 3.11 0.02
CA GLY A 81 -18.67 2.21 -0.40
C GLY A 81 -17.26 2.82 -0.33
N LEU A 82 -17.12 4.04 0.19
CA LEU A 82 -15.86 4.80 0.22
C LEU A 82 -15.19 4.83 1.61
N ALA A 83 -15.59 3.94 2.53
CA ALA A 83 -14.93 3.87 3.83
C ALA A 83 -13.47 3.41 3.68
N ALA A 84 -12.64 3.87 4.60
CA ALA A 84 -11.24 3.47 4.73
C ALA A 84 -10.30 3.86 3.59
N GLU A 85 -10.67 4.87 2.78
CA GLU A 85 -9.81 5.54 1.79
C GLU A 85 -8.65 6.35 2.41
N LEU A 86 -7.78 5.68 3.17
CA LEU A 86 -6.68 6.28 3.93
C LEU A 86 -5.71 7.05 3.03
N GLY A 87 -5.48 6.54 1.80
CA GLY A 87 -4.62 7.19 0.81
C GLY A 87 -5.07 8.62 0.46
N HIS A 88 -6.36 8.94 0.62
CA HIS A 88 -6.92 10.26 0.33
C HIS A 88 -7.03 11.17 1.56
N THR A 89 -6.61 10.70 2.74
CA THR A 89 -6.52 11.54 3.93
C THR A 89 -5.52 12.66 3.71
N ILE A 90 -5.90 13.90 4.04
CA ILE A 90 -5.03 15.07 3.91
C ILE A 90 -4.02 15.04 5.06
N ILE A 91 -2.75 14.76 4.73
CA ILE A 91 -1.64 14.76 5.69
C ILE A 91 -0.86 16.08 5.66
N LYS A 92 -0.97 16.85 4.58
CA LYS A 92 -0.29 18.15 4.44
C LYS A 92 -1.08 19.08 3.53
N GLN A 93 -1.87 19.97 4.12
CA GLN A 93 -2.74 20.91 3.41
C GLN A 93 -1.94 21.85 2.47
N GLY A 94 -2.52 22.18 1.32
CA GLY A 94 -1.94 23.15 0.37
C GLY A 94 -0.64 22.69 -0.29
N SER A 95 -0.36 21.39 -0.27
CA SER A 95 0.90 20.83 -0.75
C SER A 95 0.69 19.93 -1.98
N ALA A 96 1.41 18.82 -2.13
CA ALA A 96 1.47 18.05 -3.39
C ALA A 96 0.08 17.61 -3.89
N TYR A 97 -0.14 17.73 -5.21
CA TYR A 97 -1.36 17.25 -5.85
C TYR A 97 -1.38 15.72 -5.96
N CYS A 98 -2.48 15.14 -5.48
CA CYS A 98 -2.84 13.75 -5.72
C CYS A 98 -3.36 13.58 -7.15
N LEU A 99 -2.70 12.76 -7.96
CA LEU A 99 -3.16 12.52 -9.34
C LEU A 99 -4.42 11.65 -9.39
N GLY A 100 -4.66 10.84 -8.36
CA GLY A 100 -5.82 9.95 -8.30
C GLY A 100 -7.14 10.70 -8.08
N CYS A 101 -7.18 11.60 -7.09
CA CYS A 101 -8.41 12.29 -6.69
C CYS A 101 -8.45 13.80 -7.01
N GLY A 102 -7.34 14.40 -7.45
CA GLY A 102 -7.23 15.83 -7.75
C GLY A 102 -7.06 16.76 -6.55
N SER A 103 -7.23 16.27 -5.32
CA SER A 103 -7.03 17.06 -4.10
C SER A 103 -5.54 17.31 -3.81
N GLN A 104 -5.25 18.25 -2.90
CA GLN A 104 -3.89 18.55 -2.43
C GLN A 104 -3.64 17.99 -1.05
N GLY A 105 -2.49 17.33 -0.87
CA GLY A 105 -2.03 16.89 0.44
C GLY A 105 -2.44 15.48 0.84
N CYS A 106 -3.04 14.70 -0.06
CA CYS A 106 -3.38 13.31 0.21
C CYS A 106 -2.12 12.48 0.53
N LEU A 107 -2.24 11.51 1.44
CA LEU A 107 -1.17 10.57 1.77
C LEU A 107 -0.55 9.90 0.54
N GLU A 108 -1.37 9.50 -0.44
CA GLU A 108 -0.92 8.85 -1.67
C GLU A 108 0.03 9.73 -2.50
N ALA A 109 -0.10 11.06 -2.42
CA ALA A 109 0.78 11.98 -3.13
C ALA A 109 2.23 11.94 -2.62
N TYR A 110 2.48 11.34 -1.45
CA TYR A 110 3.81 11.22 -0.83
C TYR A 110 4.27 9.79 -0.68
N ALA A 111 3.42 8.92 -0.13
CA ALA A 111 3.77 7.54 0.19
C ALA A 111 3.33 6.54 -0.89
N GLY A 112 2.48 6.97 -1.82
CA GLY A 112 2.05 6.15 -2.94
C GLY A 112 3.14 6.04 -4.00
N LYS A 113 3.10 4.96 -4.80
CA LYS A 113 4.04 4.73 -5.90
C LYS A 113 4.19 5.96 -6.81
N VAL A 114 3.07 6.55 -7.23
CA VAL A 114 3.05 7.72 -8.12
C VAL A 114 3.64 8.96 -7.43
N GLY A 115 3.41 9.12 -6.12
CA GLY A 115 4.04 10.18 -5.34
C GLY A 115 5.56 10.04 -5.29
N ILE A 116 6.06 8.82 -5.09
CA ILE A 116 7.49 8.50 -5.11
C ILE A 116 8.09 8.72 -6.51
N GLU A 117 7.41 8.28 -7.57
CA GLU A 117 7.82 8.53 -8.97
C GLU A 117 7.99 10.04 -9.24
N LYS A 118 7.03 10.87 -8.83
CA LYS A 118 7.14 12.34 -8.95
C LYS A 118 8.31 12.92 -8.16
N LYS A 119 8.57 12.42 -6.95
CA LYS A 119 9.71 12.86 -6.14
C LYS A 119 11.02 12.56 -6.88
N ILE A 120 11.14 11.35 -7.42
CA ILE A 120 12.29 10.90 -8.23
C ILE A 120 12.46 11.79 -9.46
N GLU A 121 11.40 12.01 -10.25
CA GLU A 121 11.44 12.88 -11.43
C GLU A 121 11.90 14.31 -11.10
N ASN A 122 11.44 14.86 -9.97
CA ASN A 122 11.84 16.19 -9.52
C ASN A 122 13.32 16.27 -9.09
N LEU A 123 13.86 15.19 -8.52
CA LEU A 123 15.29 15.10 -8.17
C LEU A 123 16.15 14.88 -9.42
N ALA A 124 15.67 14.09 -10.38
CA ALA A 124 16.31 13.91 -11.68
C ALA A 124 16.48 15.24 -12.42
N LYS A 125 15.44 16.09 -12.45
CA LYS A 125 15.50 17.45 -13.03
C LYS A 125 16.52 18.37 -12.36
N LYS A 126 16.92 18.05 -11.13
CA LYS A 126 17.94 18.78 -10.37
C LYS A 126 19.32 18.15 -10.50
N ASN A 127 19.48 17.14 -11.35
CA ASN A 127 20.72 16.38 -11.55
C ASN A 127 21.28 15.77 -10.24
N ILE A 128 20.38 15.31 -9.36
CA ILE A 128 20.79 14.56 -8.17
C ILE A 128 21.19 13.15 -8.61
N ASN A 129 22.39 12.72 -8.20
CA ASN A 129 22.94 11.41 -8.53
C ASN A 129 22.36 10.32 -7.62
N SER A 130 21.83 9.24 -8.20
CA SER A 130 21.22 8.11 -7.47
C SER A 130 20.93 6.95 -8.42
N ASN A 131 21.33 5.75 -8.06
CA ASN A 131 21.02 4.53 -8.81
C ASN A 131 19.50 4.35 -8.96
N LEU A 132 18.71 4.62 -7.90
CA LEU A 132 17.25 4.54 -7.98
C LEU A 132 16.69 5.52 -9.01
N ILE A 133 17.21 6.76 -9.04
CA ILE A 133 16.78 7.76 -10.02
C ILE A 133 17.08 7.24 -11.42
N ASP A 134 18.30 6.77 -11.69
CA ASP A 134 18.70 6.25 -13.00
C ASP A 134 17.82 5.08 -13.43
N PHE A 135 17.61 4.07 -12.58
CA PHE A 135 16.76 2.92 -12.88
C PHE A 135 15.32 3.30 -13.22
N VAL A 136 14.77 4.34 -12.57
CA VAL A 136 13.41 4.80 -12.83
C VAL A 136 13.33 5.63 -14.11
N MET A 137 14.31 6.51 -14.34
CA MET A 137 14.37 7.34 -15.54
C MET A 137 14.59 6.50 -16.81
N GLU A 138 15.49 5.52 -16.77
CA GLU A 138 15.70 4.53 -17.84
C GLU A 138 14.44 3.70 -18.14
N ASN A 139 13.59 3.47 -17.13
CA ASN A 139 12.32 2.77 -17.26
C ASN A 139 11.13 3.72 -17.52
N GLY A 140 11.39 4.91 -18.10
CA GLY A 140 10.36 5.86 -18.53
C GLY A 140 9.57 6.47 -17.39
N GLY A 141 10.23 6.78 -16.27
CA GLY A 141 9.63 7.40 -15.08
C GLY A 141 8.84 6.42 -14.20
N LYS A 142 8.83 5.12 -14.52
CA LYS A 142 8.03 4.12 -13.80
C LYS A 142 8.86 3.37 -12.77
N LEU A 143 8.42 3.42 -11.52
CA LEU A 143 9.00 2.70 -10.39
C LEU A 143 8.57 1.24 -10.37
N LYS A 144 9.54 0.34 -10.21
CA LYS A 144 9.33 -1.10 -10.00
C LYS A 144 9.95 -1.51 -8.66
N SER A 145 9.38 -2.53 -8.04
CA SER A 145 9.92 -3.13 -6.82
C SER A 145 11.39 -3.58 -6.98
N SER A 146 11.78 -4.04 -8.18
CA SER A 146 13.17 -4.41 -8.49
C SER A 146 14.14 -3.23 -8.45
N HIS A 147 13.70 -2.01 -8.80
CA HIS A 147 14.56 -0.82 -8.72
C HIS A 147 14.83 -0.45 -7.27
N ILE A 148 13.79 -0.50 -6.44
CA ILE A 148 13.89 -0.26 -4.99
C ILE A 148 14.83 -1.28 -4.35
N LYS A 149 14.65 -2.58 -4.62
CA LYS A 149 15.50 -3.64 -4.05
C LYS A 149 16.97 -3.41 -4.40
N LYS A 150 17.29 -3.23 -5.69
CA LYS A 150 18.66 -2.95 -6.14
C LYS A 150 19.26 -1.71 -5.49
N ALA A 151 18.54 -0.60 -5.46
CA ALA A 151 19.03 0.63 -4.85
C ALA A 151 19.29 0.48 -3.34
N LEU A 152 18.45 -0.28 -2.63
CA LEU A 152 18.67 -0.60 -1.21
C LEU A 152 19.86 -1.55 -0.99
N ASP A 153 20.06 -2.51 -1.89
CA ASP A 153 21.21 -3.44 -1.86
C ASP A 153 22.52 -2.69 -2.14
N ASP A 154 22.48 -1.72 -3.05
CA ASP A 154 23.58 -0.82 -3.41
C ASP A 154 23.86 0.26 -2.34
N GLN A 155 23.06 0.33 -1.27
CA GLN A 155 23.14 1.37 -0.23
C GLN A 155 23.03 2.80 -0.79
N ASP A 156 22.18 3.00 -1.80
CA ASP A 156 21.90 4.31 -2.38
C ASP A 156 21.24 5.23 -1.35
N GLU A 157 22.00 6.19 -0.83
CA GLU A 157 21.56 7.12 0.23
C GLU A 157 20.35 7.95 -0.19
N ILE A 158 20.30 8.40 -1.45
CA ILE A 158 19.18 9.18 -1.97
C ILE A 158 17.92 8.31 -2.06
N ALA A 159 18.06 7.05 -2.48
CA ALA A 159 16.95 6.10 -2.47
C ALA A 159 16.43 5.87 -1.05
N MET A 160 17.34 5.69 -0.09
CA MET A 160 16.99 5.51 1.31
C MET A 160 16.27 6.75 1.89
N ASP A 161 16.71 7.95 1.55
CA ASP A 161 16.07 9.20 1.97
C ASP A 161 14.66 9.36 1.39
N ILE A 162 14.48 9.10 0.09
CA ILE A 162 13.17 9.16 -0.59
C ILE A 162 12.20 8.17 0.08
N LEU A 163 12.65 6.94 0.33
CA LEU A 163 11.82 5.90 0.94
C LEU A 163 11.55 6.23 2.42
N SER A 164 12.55 6.72 3.15
CA SER A 164 12.40 7.16 4.55
C SER A 164 11.34 8.27 4.67
N GLU A 165 11.40 9.29 3.81
CA GLU A 165 10.40 10.36 3.77
C GLU A 165 9.00 9.80 3.50
N ALA A 166 8.85 8.95 2.48
CA ALA A 166 7.58 8.31 2.14
C ALA A 166 7.02 7.48 3.31
N MET A 167 7.88 6.75 4.04
CA MET A 167 7.49 5.91 5.17
C MET A 167 7.15 6.71 6.41
N GLU A 168 7.77 7.87 6.64
CA GLU A 168 7.36 8.79 7.71
C GLU A 168 5.94 9.30 7.44
N TYR A 169 5.62 9.73 6.21
CA TYR A 169 4.27 10.15 5.84
C TYR A 169 3.24 9.01 5.96
N LEU A 170 3.59 7.79 5.54
CA LEU A 170 2.76 6.60 5.75
C LEU A 170 2.45 6.38 7.23
N GLY A 171 3.46 6.47 8.09
CA GLY A 171 3.30 6.38 9.53
C GLY A 171 2.37 7.48 10.06
N THR A 172 2.56 8.74 9.67
CA THR A 172 1.69 9.86 10.09
C THR A 172 0.22 9.60 9.73
N GLY A 173 -0.05 9.20 8.48
CA GLY A 173 -1.41 8.87 8.04
C GLY A 173 -1.99 7.68 8.81
N LEU A 174 -1.18 6.64 9.05
CA LEU A 174 -1.58 5.49 9.84
C LEU A 174 -1.92 5.87 11.29
N GLY A 175 -1.18 6.78 11.91
CA GLY A 175 -1.47 7.25 13.26
C GLY A 175 -2.87 7.86 13.39
N SER A 176 -3.32 8.64 12.40
CA SER A 176 -4.71 9.13 12.36
C SER A 176 -5.72 7.98 12.30
N ALA A 177 -5.46 6.96 11.48
CA ALA A 177 -6.32 5.78 11.40
C ALA A 177 -6.34 4.98 12.72
N LEU A 178 -5.20 4.82 13.37
CA LEU A 178 -5.10 4.16 14.68
C LEU A 178 -5.92 4.89 15.74
N ASN A 179 -5.87 6.22 15.78
CA ASN A 179 -6.64 7.01 16.73
C ASN A 179 -8.15 6.95 16.49
N MET A 180 -8.57 6.87 15.22
CA MET A 180 -10.00 6.82 14.87
C MET A 180 -10.63 5.43 15.00
N ILE A 181 -9.87 4.39 14.66
CA ILE A 181 -10.39 3.03 14.47
C ILE A 181 -9.93 2.10 15.60
N ASN A 182 -8.72 2.33 16.14
CA ASN A 182 -8.03 1.48 17.11
C ASN A 182 -8.07 -0.02 16.74
N PRO A 183 -7.56 -0.41 15.56
CA PRO A 183 -7.60 -1.80 15.13
C PRO A 183 -6.59 -2.64 15.93
N SER A 184 -6.91 -3.92 16.14
CA SER A 184 -6.00 -4.87 16.78
C SER A 184 -4.79 -5.24 15.91
N MET A 185 -4.84 -4.93 14.61
CA MET A 185 -3.77 -5.22 13.66
C MET A 185 -3.79 -4.26 12.47
N VAL A 186 -2.60 -3.90 12.01
CA VAL A 186 -2.37 -3.22 10.72
C VAL A 186 -1.60 -4.16 9.80
N ILE A 187 -2.08 -4.28 8.56
CA ILE A 187 -1.41 -5.04 7.50
C ILE A 187 -0.97 -4.03 6.43
N LEU A 188 0.33 -4.00 6.15
CA LEU A 188 0.91 -3.15 5.11
C LEU A 188 1.24 -4.02 3.89
N GLY A 189 0.79 -3.60 2.72
CA GLY A 189 0.97 -4.32 1.46
C GLY A 189 1.31 -3.39 0.30
N GLY A 190 1.36 -3.95 -0.89
CA GLY A 190 1.72 -3.24 -2.12
C GLY A 190 3.20 -3.36 -2.48
N GLY A 191 3.50 -3.17 -3.77
CA GLY A 191 4.83 -3.47 -4.32
C GLY A 191 5.98 -2.64 -3.73
N VAL A 192 5.70 -1.45 -3.17
CA VAL A 192 6.70 -0.66 -2.44
C VAL A 192 7.00 -1.30 -1.08
N MET A 193 5.98 -1.67 -0.31
CA MET A 193 6.13 -2.35 0.98
C MET A 193 6.86 -3.69 0.84
N GLU A 194 6.52 -4.47 -0.20
CA GLU A 194 7.20 -5.74 -0.49
C GLU A 194 8.68 -5.53 -0.84
N ALA A 195 9.00 -4.42 -1.52
CA ALA A 195 10.38 -4.13 -1.93
C ALA A 195 11.26 -3.70 -0.75
N ILE A 196 10.73 -2.90 0.17
CA ILE A 196 11.48 -2.41 1.32
C ILE A 196 11.57 -3.44 2.47
N GLY A 197 10.68 -4.43 2.48
CA GLY A 197 10.63 -5.47 3.50
C GLY A 197 10.47 -4.91 4.92
N GLU A 198 11.18 -5.50 5.88
CA GLU A 198 11.07 -5.11 7.29
C GLU A 198 11.86 -3.84 7.65
N ARG A 199 12.75 -3.37 6.76
CA ARG A 199 13.74 -2.31 7.03
C ARG A 199 13.13 -1.03 7.60
N TYR A 200 11.93 -0.66 7.15
CA TYR A 200 11.26 0.58 7.57
C TYR A 200 10.09 0.36 8.54
N LEU A 201 9.78 -0.88 8.93
CA LEU A 201 8.63 -1.15 9.80
C LEU A 201 8.75 -0.46 11.16
N ALA A 202 9.96 -0.41 11.73
CA ALA A 202 10.22 0.30 12.98
C ALA A 202 9.96 1.82 12.85
N GLN A 203 10.39 2.42 11.72
CA GLN A 203 10.15 3.83 11.44
C GLN A 203 8.66 4.13 11.25
N ILE A 204 7.96 3.34 10.44
CA ILE A 204 6.52 3.50 10.20
C ILE A 204 5.77 3.40 11.53
N LYS A 205 6.09 2.39 12.35
CA LYS A 205 5.49 2.21 13.67
C LYS A 205 5.76 3.41 14.57
N ARG A 206 7.01 3.88 14.66
CA ARG A 206 7.37 5.06 15.44
C ARG A 206 6.56 6.28 15.00
N ALA A 207 6.50 6.56 13.70
CA ALA A 207 5.78 7.70 13.15
C ALA A 207 4.27 7.61 13.40
N ALA A 208 3.68 6.41 13.34
CA ALA A 208 2.27 6.20 13.64
C ALA A 208 1.91 6.38 15.12
N MET A 209 2.86 6.17 16.03
CA MET A 209 2.67 6.25 17.48
C MET A 209 3.07 7.62 18.08
N LYS A 210 3.45 8.61 17.25
CA LYS A 210 3.79 9.97 17.70
C LYS A 210 2.55 10.82 18.03
N ASN A 211 1.35 10.31 17.78
CA ASN A 211 0.09 11.04 17.86
C ASN A 211 -0.68 10.74 19.14
#